data_AF-A0A9D7NBT4-F1
#
_entry.id   AF-A0A9D7NBT4-F1
#
_cell.length_a   1.000
_cell.length_b   1.000
_cell.length_c   1.000
_cell.angle_alpha   90.00
_cell.angle_beta   90.00
_cell.angle_gamma   90.00
#
_symmetry.space_group_name_H-M   'P 1'
#
loop_
_entity.id
_entity.type
_entity.pdbx_description
1 polymer ?
#
loop_
_entity_poly.entity_id
_entity_poly.type
_entity_poly.pdbx_seq_one_letter_code
_entity_poly.pdbx_strand_id
1 'polypeptide(L)'
;MSISLFFQYFFQAFTEIVWYYVIFAIPFFLVFWVIWKKYWQPRRIQVVQRATPHHFKHDLAFSFSSFFVFAVMDVFLLYLEHKGYTQLYFKVDQYGWPWIFISLALVLFVDDAFFYWTHRAMHHPRLYKFFHKVHHESTDPSPLTAFAFHPSEAIIENAMNVVLPFIFPLHFGVVIVWQVFSMLNNVMGHLGYELYPAGWTKTPFLRYKTASVHHNMHHQRFHGNYALYFTWWDKWMGTEFQDYEARFEQIVTPNVEPSAASTPTMSSSFKQVTVTAQVLDQTYVFEADDRQSILQSALDQQIPLPYSCKSGRCGTCKMKCTEGTVIMKKNAILSNAELEAGYVLTCQSFPQTDKIFIEK
;
A
#
# COMPACT_ATOMS: atom_id res chain seq x y z
N MET A 1 13.32 39.04 0.10
CA MET A 1 14.09 38.30 -0.92
C MET A 1 13.77 38.94 -2.27
N SER A 2 14.74 39.18 -3.14
CA SER A 2 14.45 39.66 -4.49
C SER A 2 13.81 38.54 -5.32
N ILE A 3 13.08 38.90 -6.38
CA ILE A 3 12.44 37.92 -7.29
C ILE A 3 13.49 36.99 -7.92
N SER A 4 14.63 37.54 -8.34
CA SER A 4 15.72 36.76 -8.93
C SER A 4 16.30 35.74 -7.93
N LEU A 5 16.50 36.14 -6.67
CA LEU A 5 17.03 35.25 -5.64
C LEU A 5 16.02 34.14 -5.27
N PHE A 6 14.72 34.46 -5.27
CA PHE A 6 13.67 33.44 -5.10
C PHE A 6 13.76 32.37 -6.19
N PHE A 7 13.81 32.76 -7.47
CA PHE A 7 13.91 31.78 -8.55
C PHE A 7 15.20 30.98 -8.50
N GLN A 8 16.33 31.58 -8.12
CA GLN A 8 17.58 30.87 -7.94
C GLN A 8 17.46 29.75 -6.87
N TYR A 9 16.97 30.09 -5.67
CA TYR A 9 16.79 29.08 -4.61
C TYR A 9 15.71 28.06 -4.97
N PHE A 10 14.65 28.49 -5.66
CA PHE A 10 13.60 27.59 -6.14
C PHE A 10 14.18 26.53 -7.09
N PHE A 11 14.94 26.94 -8.12
CA PHE A 11 15.53 25.99 -9.05
C PHE A 11 16.57 25.08 -8.39
N GLN A 12 17.33 25.60 -7.42
CA GLN A 12 18.24 24.81 -6.62
C GLN A 12 17.48 23.74 -5.81
N ALA A 13 16.51 24.14 -4.99
CA ALA A 13 15.71 23.22 -4.16
C ALA A 13 15.00 22.18 -5.04
N PHE A 14 14.37 22.61 -6.13
CA PHE A 14 13.71 21.71 -7.08
C PHE A 14 14.68 20.68 -7.67
N THR A 15 15.88 21.09 -8.06
CA THR A 15 16.92 20.19 -8.60
C THR A 15 17.40 19.20 -7.55
N GLU A 16 17.60 19.65 -6.30
CA GLU A 16 17.99 18.79 -5.17
C GLU A 16 16.91 17.75 -4.87
N ILE A 17 15.63 18.15 -4.83
CA ILE A 17 14.49 17.23 -4.62
C ILE A 17 14.39 16.20 -5.75
N VAL A 18 14.56 16.63 -7.01
CA VAL A 18 14.56 15.71 -8.15
C VAL A 18 15.71 14.71 -8.04
N TRP A 19 16.92 15.15 -7.71
CA TRP A 19 18.05 14.23 -7.51
C TRP A 19 17.83 13.30 -6.34
N TYR A 20 17.26 13.79 -5.26
CA TYR A 20 16.91 13.01 -4.08
C TYR A 20 15.93 11.88 -4.45
N TYR A 21 14.87 12.20 -5.19
CA TYR A 21 13.95 11.20 -5.73
C TYR A 21 14.65 10.23 -6.69
N VAL A 22 15.51 10.72 -7.59
CA VAL A 22 16.27 9.87 -8.52
C VAL A 22 17.19 8.90 -7.79
N ILE A 23 17.84 9.33 -6.71
CA ILE A 23 18.77 8.49 -5.94
C ILE A 23 18.02 7.42 -5.13
N PHE A 24 16.85 7.74 -4.58
CA PHE A 24 16.16 6.83 -3.66
C PHE A 24 15.03 6.01 -4.31
N ALA A 25 14.24 6.58 -5.23
CA ALA A 25 13.11 5.86 -5.83
C ALA A 25 13.50 5.08 -7.09
N ILE A 26 14.32 5.66 -7.97
CA ILE A 26 14.61 5.05 -9.29
C ILE A 26 15.43 3.75 -9.16
N PRO A 27 16.49 3.65 -8.35
CA PRO A 27 17.19 2.38 -8.15
C PRO A 27 16.28 1.27 -7.63
N PHE A 28 15.39 1.58 -6.68
CA PHE A 28 14.42 0.60 -6.17
C PHE A 28 13.43 0.20 -7.28
N PHE A 29 12.92 1.15 -8.06
CA PHE A 29 12.07 0.80 -9.21
C PHE A 29 12.81 -0.10 -10.20
N LEU A 30 14.04 0.26 -10.59
CA LEU A 30 14.83 -0.53 -11.53
C LEU A 30 15.10 -1.94 -11.00
N VAL A 31 15.54 -2.07 -9.75
CA VAL A 31 15.86 -3.37 -9.14
C VAL A 31 14.62 -4.27 -9.06
N PHE A 32 13.52 -3.77 -8.50
CA PHE A 32 12.35 -4.59 -8.15
C PHE A 32 11.32 -4.73 -9.28
N TRP A 33 11.23 -3.76 -10.19
CA TRP A 33 10.22 -3.73 -11.25
C TRP A 33 10.78 -3.96 -12.65
N VAL A 34 12.10 -3.86 -12.85
CA VAL A 34 12.72 -3.99 -14.19
C VAL A 34 13.78 -5.10 -14.24
N ILE A 35 14.92 -4.92 -13.57
CA ILE A 35 16.15 -5.72 -13.72
C ILE A 35 16.02 -7.08 -13.02
N TRP A 36 15.66 -7.09 -11.72
CA TRP A 36 15.57 -8.32 -10.92
C TRP A 36 14.13 -8.68 -10.54
N LYS A 37 13.16 -8.19 -11.33
CA LYS A 37 11.74 -8.47 -11.13
C LYS A 37 11.44 -9.96 -10.91
N LYS A 38 12.04 -10.84 -11.73
CA LYS A 38 11.85 -12.30 -11.64
C LYS A 38 12.36 -12.88 -10.33
N TYR A 39 13.52 -12.43 -9.87
CA TYR A 39 14.14 -12.87 -8.61
C TYR A 39 13.27 -12.49 -7.40
N TRP A 40 12.70 -11.28 -7.42
CA TRP A 40 11.86 -10.78 -6.33
C TRP A 40 10.40 -11.25 -6.40
N GLN A 41 9.95 -11.97 -7.44
CA GLN A 41 8.55 -12.43 -7.56
C GLN A 41 8.01 -13.18 -6.34
N PRO A 42 8.77 -14.08 -5.67
CA PRO A 42 8.27 -14.77 -4.48
C PRO A 42 7.89 -13.81 -3.34
N ARG A 43 8.53 -12.63 -3.27
CA ARG A 43 8.29 -11.58 -2.26
C ARG A 43 7.24 -10.56 -2.69
N ARG A 44 6.55 -10.78 -3.82
CA ARG A 44 5.58 -9.84 -4.38
C ARG A 44 4.31 -9.81 -3.52
N ILE A 45 3.91 -8.62 -3.08
CA ILE A 45 2.74 -8.47 -2.19
C ILE A 45 1.43 -8.67 -2.95
N GLN A 46 1.32 -8.11 -4.16
CA GLN A 46 0.16 -8.28 -5.03
C GLN A 46 0.49 -9.21 -6.20
N VAL A 47 -0.11 -10.40 -6.21
CA VAL A 47 0.22 -11.44 -7.20
C VAL A 47 -0.25 -11.06 -8.62
N VAL A 48 -1.27 -10.20 -8.76
CA VAL A 48 -1.60 -9.58 -10.05
C VAL A 48 -0.98 -8.19 -10.05
N GLN A 49 -0.11 -7.97 -11.02
CA GLN A 49 0.33 -6.62 -11.31
C GLN A 49 -0.81 -5.85 -11.97
N ARG A 50 -1.30 -4.80 -11.29
CA ARG A 50 -2.28 -3.85 -11.84
C ARG A 50 -1.60 -2.59 -12.36
N ALA A 51 -0.41 -2.29 -11.85
CA ALA A 51 0.37 -1.16 -12.32
C ALA A 51 0.75 -1.34 -13.80
N THR A 52 0.46 -0.31 -14.59
CA THR A 52 0.72 -0.25 -16.03
C THR A 52 1.64 0.92 -16.34
N PRO A 53 2.23 0.99 -17.55
CA PRO A 53 3.01 2.16 -17.95
C PRO A 53 2.25 3.49 -17.88
N HIS A 54 0.91 3.46 -18.01
CA HIS A 54 0.07 4.64 -17.79
C HIS A 54 0.12 5.12 -16.34
N HIS A 55 -0.02 4.20 -15.37
CA HIS A 55 0.10 4.52 -13.95
C HIS A 55 1.48 5.08 -13.60
N PHE A 56 2.57 4.51 -14.16
CA PHE A 56 3.91 5.05 -13.91
C PHE A 56 4.10 6.48 -14.43
N LYS A 57 3.56 6.79 -15.61
CA LYS A 57 3.59 8.16 -16.14
C LYS A 57 2.77 9.12 -15.29
N HIS A 58 1.59 8.68 -14.86
CA HIS A 58 0.73 9.42 -13.94
C HIS A 58 1.44 9.74 -12.62
N ASP A 59 2.02 8.72 -11.98
CA ASP A 59 2.72 8.86 -10.71
C ASP A 59 3.93 9.78 -10.82
N LEU A 60 4.69 9.67 -11.91
CA LEU A 60 5.80 10.60 -12.19
C LEU A 60 5.30 12.03 -12.38
N ALA A 61 4.22 12.25 -13.13
CA ALA A 61 3.67 13.59 -13.34
C ALA A 61 3.23 14.26 -12.03
N PHE A 62 2.54 13.52 -11.16
CA PHE A 62 2.17 14.04 -9.83
C PHE A 62 3.37 14.18 -8.89
N SER A 63 4.37 13.32 -8.98
CA SER A 63 5.63 13.50 -8.24
C SER A 63 6.33 14.81 -8.61
N PHE A 64 6.41 15.14 -9.91
CA PHE A 64 6.93 16.43 -10.35
C PHE A 64 6.12 17.61 -9.82
N SER A 65 4.80 17.46 -9.73
CA SER A 65 3.93 18.46 -9.10
C SER A 65 4.23 18.63 -7.60
N SER A 66 4.44 17.53 -6.88
CA SER A 66 4.85 17.54 -5.46
C SER A 66 6.20 18.23 -5.28
N PHE A 67 7.19 17.97 -6.15
CA PHE A 67 8.51 18.60 -6.09
C PHE A 67 8.45 20.11 -6.27
N PHE A 68 7.54 20.59 -7.12
CA PHE A 68 7.28 22.03 -7.25
C PHE A 68 6.78 22.62 -5.93
N VAL A 69 5.79 21.97 -5.29
CA VAL A 69 5.24 22.41 -4.00
C VAL A 69 6.31 22.41 -2.91
N PHE A 70 7.09 21.33 -2.82
CA PHE A 70 8.17 21.20 -1.84
C PHE A 70 9.24 22.27 -2.04
N ALA A 71 9.67 22.53 -3.29
CA ALA A 71 10.65 23.57 -3.58
C ALA A 71 10.17 24.96 -3.16
N VAL A 72 8.88 25.28 -3.34
CA VAL A 72 8.31 26.54 -2.83
C VAL A 72 8.37 26.58 -1.30
N MET A 73 8.01 25.48 -0.63
CA MET A 73 8.05 25.38 0.83
C MET A 73 9.48 25.48 1.39
N ASP A 74 10.47 24.89 0.72
CA ASP A 74 11.88 24.93 1.12
C ASP A 74 12.46 26.34 0.98
N VAL A 75 12.13 27.05 -0.11
CA VAL A 75 12.53 28.47 -0.27
C VAL A 75 11.86 29.33 0.80
N PHE A 76 10.61 29.02 1.16
CA PHE A 76 9.92 29.70 2.25
C PHE A 76 10.60 29.43 3.61
N LEU A 77 10.96 28.18 3.91
CA LEU A 77 11.72 27.84 5.12
C LEU A 77 13.08 28.55 5.15
N LEU A 78 13.82 28.56 4.04
CA LEU A 78 15.11 29.25 3.92
C LEU A 78 14.96 30.77 4.13
N TYR A 79 13.86 31.36 3.64
CA TYR A 79 13.56 32.76 3.90
C TYR A 79 13.34 33.03 5.40
N LEU A 80 12.57 32.19 6.09
CA LEU A 80 12.30 32.32 7.52
C LEU A 80 13.55 32.10 8.36
N GLU A 81 14.41 31.17 7.94
CA GLU A 81 15.69 30.91 8.58
C GLU A 81 16.65 32.11 8.44
N HIS A 82 16.73 32.72 7.26
CA HIS A 82 17.53 33.94 7.09
C HIS A 82 17.02 35.12 7.95
N LYS A 83 15.75 35.10 8.36
CA LYS A 83 15.18 36.06 9.30
C LYS A 83 15.41 35.70 10.77
N GLY A 84 16.01 34.53 11.05
CA GLY A 84 16.25 34.03 12.40
C GLY A 84 14.99 33.58 13.11
N TYR A 85 13.95 33.17 12.37
CA TYR A 85 12.69 32.71 12.96
C TYR A 85 12.68 31.21 13.29
N THR A 86 13.62 30.44 12.75
CA THR A 86 13.76 29.02 13.10
C THR A 86 14.88 28.83 14.13
N GLN A 87 14.93 27.63 14.71
CA GLN A 87 15.92 27.23 15.70
C GLN A 87 16.96 26.25 15.09
N LEU A 88 17.17 26.30 13.78
CA LEU A 88 18.20 25.51 13.12
C LEU A 88 19.60 25.92 13.59
N TYR A 89 20.46 24.94 13.79
CA TYR A 89 21.84 25.17 14.15
C TYR A 89 22.79 24.18 13.46
N PHE A 90 24.05 24.57 13.31
CA PHE A 90 25.03 23.85 12.49
C PHE A 90 26.23 23.33 13.29
N LYS A 91 26.45 23.84 14.50
CA LYS A 91 27.57 23.40 15.34
C LYS A 91 27.08 22.56 16.50
N VAL A 92 27.68 21.39 16.67
CA VAL A 92 27.27 20.42 17.70
C VAL A 92 27.46 20.96 19.11
N ASP A 93 28.46 21.81 19.34
CA ASP A 93 28.79 22.42 20.64
C ASP A 93 27.67 23.32 21.20
N GLN A 94 26.76 23.81 20.36
CA GLN A 94 25.66 24.69 20.80
C GLN A 94 24.68 24.00 21.75
N TYR A 95 24.41 22.71 21.55
CA TYR A 95 23.49 21.91 22.39
C TYR A 95 24.07 20.55 22.83
N GLY A 96 25.21 20.15 22.29
CA GLY A 96 25.91 18.90 22.59
C GLY A 96 25.33 17.66 21.89
N TRP A 97 26.12 16.59 21.88
CA TRP A 97 25.74 15.28 21.33
C TRP A 97 24.47 14.67 21.95
N PRO A 98 24.22 14.75 23.28
CA PRO A 98 23.00 14.19 23.85
C PRO A 98 21.74 14.77 23.22
N TRP A 99 21.73 16.08 22.96
CA TRP A 99 20.57 16.73 22.34
C TRP A 99 20.35 16.24 20.91
N ILE A 100 21.39 15.99 20.11
CA ILE A 100 21.27 15.43 18.75
C ILE A 100 20.42 14.15 18.73
N PHE A 101 20.70 13.22 19.64
CA PHE A 101 19.98 11.94 19.72
C PHE A 101 18.55 12.12 20.26
N ILE A 102 18.37 12.97 21.27
CA ILE A 102 17.05 13.28 21.83
C ILE A 102 16.18 13.96 20.77
N SER A 103 16.69 14.99 20.09
CA SER A 103 15.96 15.71 19.05
C SER A 103 15.61 14.80 17.87
N LEU A 104 16.50 13.87 17.49
CA LEU A 104 16.19 12.89 16.44
C LEU A 104 15.02 11.99 16.86
N ALA A 105 15.03 11.47 18.09
CA ALA A 105 13.93 10.65 18.59
C ALA A 105 12.61 11.44 18.66
N LEU A 106 12.66 12.69 19.11
CA LEU A 106 11.50 13.59 19.16
C LEU A 106 10.95 13.87 17.76
N VAL A 107 11.81 14.24 16.81
CA VAL A 107 11.42 14.50 15.41
C VAL A 107 10.74 13.27 14.81
N LEU A 108 11.34 12.09 14.94
CA LEU A 108 10.76 10.85 14.42
C LEU A 108 9.40 10.52 15.06
N PHE A 109 9.26 10.74 16.37
CA PHE A 109 8.01 10.47 17.08
C PHE A 109 6.90 11.46 16.68
N VAL A 110 7.22 12.76 16.64
CA VAL A 110 6.25 13.81 16.31
C VAL A 110 5.83 13.72 14.85
N ASP A 111 6.77 13.48 13.94
CA ASP A 111 6.49 13.33 12.52
C ASP A 111 5.64 12.08 12.22
N ASP A 112 5.97 10.93 12.83
CA ASP A 112 5.17 9.70 12.69
C ASP A 112 3.74 9.89 13.22
N ALA A 113 3.59 10.61 14.35
CA ALA A 113 2.29 10.96 14.89
C ALA A 113 1.51 11.89 13.97
N PHE A 114 2.16 12.95 13.48
CA PHE A 114 1.56 13.90 12.54
C PHE A 114 1.07 13.17 11.30
N PHE A 115 1.93 12.36 10.66
CA PHE A 115 1.58 11.58 9.49
C PHE A 115 0.39 10.67 9.76
N TYR A 116 0.39 9.88 10.84
CA TYR A 116 -0.72 8.98 11.15
C TYR A 116 -2.06 9.72 11.21
N TRP A 117 -2.11 10.84 11.94
CA TRP A 117 -3.36 11.57 12.14
C TRP A 117 -3.80 12.31 10.89
N THR A 118 -2.89 12.94 10.15
CA THR A 118 -3.23 13.62 8.90
C THR A 118 -3.63 12.64 7.81
N HIS A 119 -2.90 11.54 7.66
CA HIS A 119 -3.21 10.47 6.72
C HIS A 119 -4.61 9.89 6.98
N ARG A 120 -4.90 9.54 8.24
CA ARG A 120 -6.25 9.09 8.64
C ARG A 120 -7.32 10.16 8.39
N ALA A 121 -7.03 11.43 8.66
CA ALA A 121 -7.96 12.53 8.39
C ALA A 121 -8.22 12.71 6.89
N MET A 122 -7.18 12.59 6.05
CA MET A 122 -7.31 12.68 4.60
C MET A 122 -8.17 11.55 4.03
N HIS A 123 -8.23 10.39 4.67
CA HIS A 123 -9.18 9.30 4.35
C HIS A 123 -10.64 9.57 4.73
N HIS A 124 -10.93 10.65 5.44
CA HIS A 124 -12.31 11.01 5.74
C HIS A 124 -13.07 11.32 4.43
N PRO A 125 -14.33 10.87 4.25
CA PRO A 125 -15.06 10.99 2.97
C PRO A 125 -15.17 12.41 2.41
N ARG A 126 -15.17 13.43 3.28
CA ARG A 126 -15.20 14.85 2.89
C ARG A 126 -13.85 15.39 2.39
N LEU A 127 -12.74 14.75 2.77
CA LEU A 127 -11.38 15.22 2.50
C LEU A 127 -10.69 14.39 1.40
N TYR A 128 -11.00 13.08 1.33
CA TYR A 128 -10.35 12.10 0.45
C TYR A 128 -10.21 12.55 -1.01
N LYS A 129 -11.29 13.03 -1.62
CA LYS A 129 -11.27 13.44 -3.03
C LYS A 129 -10.31 14.59 -3.31
N PHE A 130 -10.09 15.46 -2.33
CA PHE A 130 -9.29 16.67 -2.50
C PHE A 130 -7.83 16.46 -2.14
N PHE A 131 -7.54 15.63 -1.13
CA PHE A 131 -6.18 15.40 -0.69
C PHE A 131 -5.60 14.12 -1.28
N HIS A 132 -6.21 12.97 -1.02
CA HIS A 132 -5.49 11.71 -1.05
C HIS A 132 -5.94 10.71 -2.12
N LYS A 133 -6.99 11.05 -2.88
CA LYS A 133 -7.49 10.22 -3.99
C LYS A 133 -6.41 9.96 -5.04
N VAL A 134 -5.65 10.99 -5.43
CA VAL A 134 -4.61 10.89 -6.47
C VAL A 134 -3.57 9.84 -6.09
N HIS A 135 -3.08 9.90 -4.85
CA HIS A 135 -2.14 8.93 -4.31
C HIS A 135 -2.68 7.49 -4.41
N HIS A 136 -3.96 7.32 -4.12
CA HIS A 136 -4.64 6.02 -4.13
C HIS A 136 -5.14 5.51 -5.49
N GLU A 137 -5.02 6.29 -6.56
CA GLU A 137 -5.29 5.78 -7.90
C GLU A 137 -4.31 4.65 -8.26
N SER A 138 -3.13 4.65 -7.64
CA SER A 138 -2.13 3.58 -7.71
C SER A 138 -2.37 2.48 -6.66
N THR A 139 -3.47 1.74 -6.82
CA THR A 139 -3.85 0.60 -5.94
C THR A 139 -2.84 -0.57 -5.92
N ASP A 140 -1.90 -0.58 -6.86
CA ASP A 140 -0.75 -1.47 -6.90
C ASP A 140 0.54 -0.63 -6.97
N PRO A 141 0.94 0.00 -5.85
CA PRO A 141 1.96 1.03 -5.86
C PRO A 141 3.33 0.46 -6.21
N SER A 142 4.15 1.31 -6.81
CA SER A 142 5.57 1.08 -7.06
C SER A 142 6.41 2.17 -6.38
N PRO A 143 7.75 2.06 -6.31
CA PRO A 143 8.59 3.13 -5.79
C PRO A 143 8.32 4.52 -6.40
N LEU A 144 7.79 4.57 -7.63
CA LEU A 144 7.44 5.83 -8.29
C LEU A 144 6.20 6.53 -7.70
N THR A 145 5.37 5.77 -6.98
CA THR A 145 4.15 6.27 -6.33
C THR A 145 4.45 7.05 -5.05
N ALA A 146 5.66 6.92 -4.49
CA ALA A 146 6.04 7.47 -3.19
C ALA A 146 5.81 8.99 -3.03
N PHE A 147 5.81 9.75 -4.13
CA PHE A 147 5.56 11.19 -4.13
C PHE A 147 4.42 11.62 -5.05
N ALA A 148 3.65 10.66 -5.56
CA ALA A 148 2.53 10.90 -6.48
C ALA A 148 1.30 11.45 -5.72
N PHE A 149 1.44 12.64 -5.16
CA PHE A 149 0.44 13.30 -4.34
C PHE A 149 -0.33 14.35 -5.14
N HIS A 150 -1.55 14.63 -4.71
CA HIS A 150 -2.19 15.88 -5.12
C HIS A 150 -1.42 17.07 -4.50
N PRO A 151 -1.36 18.26 -5.12
CA PRO A 151 -0.63 19.42 -4.55
C PRO A 151 -1.04 19.78 -3.12
N SER A 152 -2.32 19.59 -2.76
CA SER A 152 -2.78 19.86 -1.39
C SER A 152 -2.30 18.82 -0.37
N GLU A 153 -2.15 17.57 -0.78
CA GLU A 153 -1.55 16.52 0.04
C GLU A 153 -0.04 16.76 0.17
N ALA A 154 0.65 17.14 -0.90
CA ALA A 154 2.06 17.52 -0.84
C ALA A 154 2.34 18.61 0.20
N ILE A 155 1.46 19.62 0.33
CA ILE A 155 1.60 20.64 1.39
C ILE A 155 1.55 20.01 2.79
N ILE A 156 0.63 19.06 3.02
CA ILE A 156 0.47 18.38 4.31
C ILE A 156 1.68 17.48 4.58
N GLU A 157 2.05 16.64 3.61
CA GLU A 157 3.17 15.70 3.72
C GLU A 157 4.51 16.40 3.99
N ASN A 158 4.71 17.62 3.47
CA ASN A 158 5.92 18.39 3.71
C ASN A 158 5.81 19.40 4.87
N ALA A 159 4.68 19.45 5.58
CA ALA A 159 4.43 20.48 6.59
C ALA A 159 5.42 20.39 7.77
N MET A 160 5.78 19.19 8.23
CA MET A 160 6.71 19.00 9.34
C MET A 160 8.12 19.50 9.03
N ASN A 161 8.54 19.48 7.76
CA ASN A 161 9.84 20.04 7.35
C ASN A 161 9.92 21.53 7.59
N VAL A 162 8.78 22.23 7.48
CA VAL A 162 8.69 23.65 7.82
C VAL A 162 8.48 23.84 9.32
N VAL A 163 7.58 23.08 9.95
CA VAL A 163 7.12 23.34 11.32
C VAL A 163 8.14 22.95 12.40
N LEU A 164 8.80 21.80 12.29
CA LEU A 164 9.66 21.28 13.35
C LEU A 164 10.85 22.20 13.70
N PRO A 165 11.52 22.86 12.74
CA PRO A 165 12.54 23.88 13.02
C PRO A 165 12.07 25.06 13.88
N PHE A 166 10.76 25.33 13.99
CA PHE A 166 10.24 26.39 14.88
C PHE A 166 9.99 25.90 16.29
N ILE A 167 9.76 24.59 16.46
CA ILE A 167 9.37 23.99 17.74
C ILE A 167 10.62 23.52 18.50
N PHE A 168 11.57 22.93 17.79
CA PHE A 168 12.77 22.34 18.38
C PHE A 168 14.04 23.00 17.85
N PRO A 169 15.05 23.21 18.71
CA PRO A 169 16.41 23.43 18.24
C PRO A 169 16.89 22.19 17.50
N LEU A 170 17.07 22.29 16.18
CA LEU A 170 17.44 21.15 15.34
C LEU A 170 18.80 21.37 14.70
N HIS A 171 19.70 20.41 14.92
CA HIS A 171 20.94 20.39 14.17
C HIS A 171 20.63 20.03 12.71
N PHE A 172 21.27 20.71 11.76
CA PHE A 172 21.06 20.43 10.34
C PHE A 172 21.24 18.94 10.00
N GLY A 173 22.23 18.27 10.60
CA GLY A 173 22.43 16.82 10.43
C GLY A 173 21.27 15.95 10.94
N VAL A 174 20.52 16.37 11.96
CA VAL A 174 19.31 15.66 12.42
C VAL A 174 18.22 15.74 11.36
N VAL A 175 18.03 16.92 10.75
CA VAL A 175 17.08 17.12 9.65
C VAL A 175 17.44 16.20 8.47
N ILE A 176 18.72 16.13 8.08
CA ILE A 176 19.17 15.25 6.99
C ILE A 176 18.91 13.76 7.30
N VAL A 177 19.26 13.30 8.50
CA VAL A 177 19.05 11.90 8.89
C VAL A 177 17.55 11.56 8.91
N TRP A 178 16.72 12.44 9.47
CA TRP A 178 15.27 12.28 9.48
C TRP A 178 14.71 12.22 8.05
N GLN A 179 15.09 13.12 7.16
CA GLN A 179 14.63 13.13 5.78
C GLN A 179 15.01 11.84 5.04
N VAL A 180 16.27 11.38 5.17
CA VAL A 180 16.72 10.10 4.60
C VAL A 180 15.94 8.93 5.15
N PHE A 181 15.70 8.90 6.47
CA PHE A 181 14.86 7.89 7.07
C PHE A 181 13.43 7.93 6.53
N SER A 182 12.83 9.12 6.43
CA SER A 182 11.48 9.32 5.90
C SER A 182 11.34 8.83 4.46
N MET A 183 12.25 9.28 3.59
CA MET A 183 12.31 8.88 2.18
C MET A 183 12.43 7.36 2.01
N LEU A 184 13.34 6.72 2.74
CA LEU A 184 13.50 5.27 2.67
C LEU A 184 12.22 4.54 3.11
N ASN A 185 11.57 4.99 4.19
CA ASN A 185 10.32 4.39 4.64
C ASN A 185 9.18 4.56 3.64
N ASN A 186 9.06 5.74 3.04
CA ASN A 186 8.06 6.02 2.03
C ASN A 186 8.28 5.14 0.77
N VAL A 187 9.50 5.08 0.24
CA VAL A 187 9.84 4.22 -0.91
C VAL A 187 9.63 2.74 -0.59
N MET A 188 10.05 2.29 0.59
CA MET A 188 9.84 0.89 1.03
C MET A 188 8.35 0.55 1.17
N GLY A 189 7.53 1.46 1.70
CA GLY A 189 6.08 1.29 1.83
C GLY A 189 5.37 1.11 0.47
N HIS A 190 5.90 1.74 -0.59
CA HIS A 190 5.37 1.67 -1.95
C HIS A 190 6.11 0.65 -2.84
N LEU A 191 7.03 -0.14 -2.28
CA LEU A 191 7.91 -0.98 -3.09
C LEU A 191 7.15 -2.02 -3.92
N GLY A 192 6.00 -2.48 -3.42
CA GLY A 192 5.22 -3.58 -3.99
C GLY A 192 5.78 -4.97 -3.66
N TYR A 193 6.92 -5.04 -2.99
CA TYR A 193 7.59 -6.26 -2.53
C TYR A 193 7.92 -6.15 -1.04
N GLU A 194 7.99 -7.28 -0.36
CA GLU A 194 8.41 -7.33 1.04
C GLU A 194 9.90 -7.65 1.17
N LEU A 195 10.61 -6.85 1.97
CA LEU A 195 12.05 -6.96 2.19
C LEU A 195 12.38 -7.65 3.50
N TYR A 196 11.51 -7.50 4.50
CA TYR A 196 11.77 -8.02 5.82
C TYR A 196 11.63 -9.55 5.86
N PRO A 197 12.40 -10.23 6.73
CA PRO A 197 12.37 -11.68 6.86
C PRO A 197 11.12 -12.18 7.61
N ALA A 198 10.90 -13.48 7.57
CA ALA A 198 9.89 -14.16 8.40
C ALA A 198 10.10 -13.86 9.88
N GLY A 199 8.99 -13.75 10.64
CA GLY A 199 9.02 -13.41 12.06
C GLY A 199 9.27 -11.93 12.39
N TRP A 200 9.38 -11.03 11.40
CA TRP A 200 9.51 -9.59 11.63
C TRP A 200 8.38 -9.03 12.52
N THR A 201 7.14 -9.38 12.19
CA THR A 201 5.92 -8.96 12.89
C THR A 201 5.76 -9.61 14.26
N LYS A 202 6.50 -10.69 14.56
CA LYS A 202 6.45 -11.43 15.83
C LYS A 202 7.57 -11.06 16.78
N THR A 203 8.69 -10.56 16.25
CA THR A 203 9.86 -10.23 17.04
C THR A 203 9.58 -9.01 17.92
N PRO A 204 9.90 -9.06 19.24
CA PRO A 204 9.77 -7.92 20.13
C PRO A 204 10.46 -6.68 19.54
N PHE A 205 9.84 -5.51 19.69
CA PHE A 205 10.27 -4.22 19.12
C PHE A 205 10.17 -4.10 17.59
N LEU A 206 10.61 -5.11 16.81
CA LEU A 206 10.51 -5.08 15.34
C LEU A 206 9.06 -5.11 14.85
N ARG A 207 8.14 -5.73 15.61
CA ARG A 207 6.69 -5.73 15.35
C ARG A 207 6.05 -4.36 15.21
N TYR A 208 6.72 -3.30 15.71
CA TYR A 208 6.26 -1.93 15.58
C TYR A 208 6.81 -1.25 14.34
N LYS A 209 7.84 -1.77 13.67
CA LYS A 209 8.37 -1.16 12.45
C LYS A 209 7.46 -1.51 11.27
N THR A 210 6.89 -0.49 10.63
CA THR A 210 6.01 -0.66 9.47
C THR A 210 6.74 -1.39 8.34
N ALA A 211 6.13 -2.46 7.83
CA ALA A 211 6.60 -3.24 6.70
C ALA A 211 5.93 -2.80 5.39
N SER A 212 6.51 -3.17 4.25
CA SER A 212 5.95 -2.86 2.92
C SER A 212 4.54 -3.43 2.76
N VAL A 213 4.30 -4.65 3.28
CA VAL A 213 2.96 -5.28 3.31
C VAL A 213 1.91 -4.40 4.00
N HIS A 214 2.28 -3.70 5.07
CA HIS A 214 1.35 -2.90 5.87
C HIS A 214 0.73 -1.78 5.02
N HIS A 215 1.58 -0.96 4.38
CA HIS A 215 1.14 0.15 3.53
C HIS A 215 0.56 -0.34 2.19
N ASN A 216 1.05 -1.45 1.66
CA ASN A 216 0.47 -2.01 0.45
C ASN A 216 -0.98 -2.51 0.69
N MET A 217 -1.28 -3.10 1.85
CA MET A 217 -2.66 -3.45 2.24
C MET A 217 -3.54 -2.21 2.40
N HIS A 218 -2.97 -1.12 2.91
CA HIS A 218 -3.65 0.17 2.98
C HIS A 218 -4.10 0.65 1.58
N HIS A 219 -3.21 0.62 0.58
CA HIS A 219 -3.55 0.94 -0.82
C HIS A 219 -4.59 0.02 -1.47
N GLN A 220 -4.82 -1.17 -0.91
CA GLN A 220 -5.83 -2.11 -1.42
C GLN A 220 -7.21 -1.93 -0.77
N ARG A 221 -7.24 -1.51 0.49
CA ARG A 221 -8.45 -1.54 1.33
C ARG A 221 -8.89 -0.16 1.81
N PHE A 222 -7.98 0.81 1.86
CA PHE A 222 -8.20 2.23 2.18
C PHE A 222 -8.65 2.58 3.62
N HIS A 223 -9.16 1.63 4.41
CA HIS A 223 -9.77 1.89 5.72
C HIS A 223 -8.99 1.34 6.94
N GLY A 224 -7.67 1.42 6.90
CA GLY A 224 -6.80 0.97 7.99
C GLY A 224 -5.33 1.02 7.58
N ASN A 225 -4.41 0.71 8.51
CA ASN A 225 -2.97 0.73 8.29
C ASN A 225 -2.43 2.12 7.85
N TYR A 226 -2.64 3.16 8.66
CA TYR A 226 -2.29 4.55 8.33
C TYR A 226 -0.85 4.96 8.68
N ALA A 227 -0.11 4.17 9.45
CA ALA A 227 1.22 4.51 9.92
C ALA A 227 2.31 4.53 8.82
N LEU A 228 3.28 5.44 8.97
CA LEU A 228 4.45 5.55 8.09
C LEU A 228 5.66 4.78 8.61
N TYR A 229 6.21 5.17 9.76
CA TYR A 229 7.43 4.57 10.31
C TYR A 229 7.09 3.39 11.20
N PHE A 230 6.12 3.60 12.11
CA PHE A 230 5.81 2.65 13.15
C PHE A 230 4.31 2.38 13.32
N THR A 231 3.93 1.10 13.42
CA THR A 231 2.55 0.62 13.53
C THR A 231 1.90 0.84 14.90
N TRP A 232 2.58 1.47 15.87
CA TRP A 232 2.01 1.66 17.22
C TRP A 232 0.72 2.48 17.20
N TRP A 233 0.58 3.45 16.30
CA TRP A 233 -0.62 4.30 16.23
C TRP A 233 -1.79 3.50 15.72
N ASP A 234 -1.59 2.68 14.68
CA ASP A 234 -2.60 1.75 14.19
C ASP A 234 -3.01 0.73 15.26
N LYS A 235 -2.06 0.20 16.03
CA LYS A 235 -2.35 -0.74 17.12
C LYS A 235 -3.13 -0.09 18.26
N TRP A 236 -2.71 1.10 18.71
CA TRP A 236 -3.37 1.82 19.80
C TRP A 236 -4.77 2.30 19.43
N MET A 237 -4.96 2.70 18.18
CA MET A 237 -6.24 3.21 17.69
C MET A 237 -7.13 2.14 17.08
N GLY A 238 -6.69 0.88 17.04
CA GLY A 238 -7.43 -0.24 16.47
C GLY A 238 -7.67 -0.12 14.96
N THR A 239 -6.77 0.53 14.23
CA THR A 239 -6.84 0.71 12.77
C THR A 239 -5.91 -0.21 11.99
N GLU A 240 -5.13 -1.07 12.67
CA GLU A 240 -4.37 -2.13 12.01
C GLU A 240 -5.31 -3.26 11.53
N PHE A 241 -5.14 -3.71 10.29
CA PHE A 241 -5.91 -4.86 9.79
C PHE A 241 -5.58 -6.12 10.59
N GLN A 242 -6.62 -6.83 11.04
CA GLN A 242 -6.48 -8.03 11.87
C GLN A 242 -5.68 -9.15 11.19
N ASP A 243 -5.74 -9.25 9.86
CA ASP A 243 -5.03 -10.24 9.06
C ASP A 243 -3.62 -9.78 8.61
N TYR A 244 -3.13 -8.62 9.04
CA TYR A 244 -1.83 -8.09 8.64
C TYR A 244 -0.68 -9.06 8.92
N GLU A 245 -0.60 -9.60 10.13
CA GLU A 245 0.48 -10.52 10.52
C GLU A 245 0.44 -11.80 9.68
N ALA A 246 -0.74 -12.40 9.53
CA ALA A 246 -0.92 -13.59 8.71
C ALA A 246 -0.55 -13.33 7.24
N ARG A 247 -0.94 -12.17 6.70
CA ARG A 247 -0.62 -11.75 5.34
C ARG A 247 0.88 -11.54 5.15
N PHE A 248 1.55 -10.90 6.10
CA PHE A 248 2.99 -10.72 6.08
C PHE A 248 3.71 -12.07 6.03
N GLU A 249 3.38 -12.98 6.95
CA GLU A 249 4.02 -14.29 7.05
C GLU A 249 3.78 -15.15 5.80
N GLN A 250 2.59 -15.05 5.19
CA GLN A 250 2.30 -15.71 3.92
C GLN A 250 3.22 -15.27 2.77
N ILE A 251 3.66 -14.00 2.76
CA ILE A 251 4.50 -13.46 1.68
C ILE A 251 5.97 -13.80 1.88
N VAL A 252 6.44 -13.82 3.13
CA VAL A 252 7.86 -14.01 3.45
C VAL A 252 8.23 -15.47 3.70
N THR A 253 7.25 -16.31 4.04
CA THR A 253 7.45 -17.75 4.13
C THR A 253 7.34 -18.32 2.72
N PRO A 254 8.34 -19.09 2.24
CA PRO A 254 8.21 -19.83 0.99
C PRO A 254 6.93 -20.65 1.03
N ASN A 255 6.22 -20.77 -0.09
CA ASN A 255 5.16 -21.77 -0.22
C ASN A 255 5.77 -23.12 0.14
N VAL A 256 5.57 -23.58 1.37
CA VAL A 256 5.44 -24.99 1.63
C VAL A 256 4.23 -25.34 0.77
N GLU A 257 4.46 -26.01 -0.35
CA GLU A 257 3.38 -26.74 -1.00
C GLU A 257 2.62 -27.42 0.13
N PRO A 258 1.30 -27.25 0.25
CA PRO A 258 0.54 -28.08 1.15
C PRO A 258 1.02 -29.50 0.90
N SER A 259 1.57 -30.14 1.94
CA SER A 259 1.84 -31.57 1.93
C SER A 259 0.66 -32.21 1.21
N ALA A 260 0.95 -33.08 0.24
CA ALA A 260 -0.01 -33.80 -0.59
C ALA A 260 -0.99 -34.63 0.27
N ALA A 261 -1.83 -33.93 1.04
CA ALA A 261 -2.96 -34.43 1.77
C ALA A 261 -4.11 -34.39 0.78
N SER A 262 -4.24 -35.53 0.10
CA SER A 262 -5.38 -35.94 -0.71
C SER A 262 -5.91 -34.85 -1.67
N THR A 263 -5.29 -34.76 -2.85
CA THR A 263 -6.02 -34.41 -4.06
C THR A 263 -7.31 -35.23 -4.09
N PRO A 264 -8.51 -34.63 -3.98
CA PRO A 264 -9.73 -35.37 -4.24
C PRO A 264 -9.70 -35.70 -5.73
N THR A 265 -9.69 -37.00 -6.04
CA THR A 265 -9.82 -37.49 -7.40
C THR A 265 -11.10 -36.90 -7.98
N MET A 266 -10.99 -36.14 -9.07
CA MET A 266 -12.17 -35.69 -9.81
C MET A 266 -12.95 -36.92 -10.28
N SER A 267 -14.12 -37.15 -9.67
CA SER A 267 -15.07 -38.16 -10.10
C SER A 267 -15.76 -37.64 -11.35
N SER A 268 -15.52 -38.29 -12.48
CA SER A 268 -16.13 -37.99 -13.77
C SER A 268 -17.58 -38.49 -13.81
N SER A 269 -18.58 -37.61 -13.79
CA SER A 269 -19.90 -37.91 -14.39
C SER A 269 -20.89 -36.75 -14.62
N PHE A 270 -20.61 -35.47 -14.34
CA PHE A 270 -21.67 -34.44 -14.38
C PHE A 270 -21.49 -33.46 -15.53
N LYS A 271 -22.30 -33.59 -16.59
CA LYS A 271 -22.21 -32.70 -17.77
C LYS A 271 -22.84 -31.32 -17.57
N GLN A 272 -23.75 -31.16 -16.62
CA GLN A 272 -24.52 -29.92 -16.44
C GLN A 272 -25.03 -29.81 -15.00
N VAL A 273 -24.85 -28.63 -14.40
CA VAL A 273 -25.16 -28.32 -13.00
C VAL A 273 -26.04 -27.08 -12.95
N THR A 274 -27.17 -27.14 -12.25
CA THR A 274 -28.00 -25.95 -12.05
C THR A 274 -27.44 -25.09 -10.91
N VAL A 275 -27.05 -23.86 -11.24
CA VAL A 275 -26.55 -22.87 -10.29
C VAL A 275 -27.62 -21.81 -10.05
N THR A 276 -27.97 -21.60 -8.79
CA THR A 276 -28.79 -20.46 -8.33
C THR A 276 -27.86 -19.44 -7.69
N ALA A 277 -27.79 -18.24 -8.27
CA ALA A 277 -26.99 -17.15 -7.75
C ALA A 277 -27.88 -16.00 -7.30
N GLN A 278 -27.81 -15.66 -6.02
CA GLN A 278 -28.43 -14.46 -5.46
C GLN A 278 -27.38 -13.34 -5.39
N VAL A 279 -27.64 -12.22 -6.06
CA VAL A 279 -26.81 -11.04 -6.03
C VAL A 279 -27.69 -9.87 -5.63
N LEU A 280 -27.52 -9.37 -4.40
CA LEU A 280 -28.44 -8.39 -3.82
C LEU A 280 -29.89 -8.92 -3.83
N ASP A 281 -30.82 -8.19 -4.44
CA ASP A 281 -32.26 -8.51 -4.50
C ASP A 281 -32.65 -9.30 -5.78
N GLN A 282 -31.67 -9.77 -6.56
CA GLN A 282 -31.94 -10.50 -7.81
C GLN A 282 -31.42 -11.94 -7.73
N THR A 283 -32.25 -12.88 -8.19
CA THR A 283 -31.92 -14.30 -8.30
C THR A 283 -31.76 -14.67 -9.76
N TYR A 284 -30.64 -15.30 -10.09
CA TYR A 284 -30.35 -15.85 -11.41
C TYR A 284 -30.23 -17.37 -11.32
N VAL A 285 -30.83 -18.07 -12.27
CA VAL A 285 -30.71 -19.53 -12.39
C VAL A 285 -30.08 -19.82 -13.74
N PHE A 286 -29.01 -20.62 -13.75
CA PHE A 286 -28.28 -20.94 -14.96
C PHE A 286 -27.58 -22.28 -14.89
N GLU A 287 -27.23 -22.79 -16.05
CA GLU A 287 -26.54 -24.07 -16.18
C GLU A 287 -25.02 -23.87 -16.22
N ALA A 288 -24.28 -24.60 -15.40
CA ALA A 288 -22.82 -24.62 -15.38
C ALA A 288 -22.29 -25.97 -15.84
N ASP A 289 -21.15 -25.94 -16.53
CA ASP A 289 -20.41 -27.13 -16.99
C ASP A 289 -19.23 -27.35 -16.03
N ASP A 290 -18.99 -28.58 -15.60
CA ASP A 290 -17.93 -28.94 -14.66
C ASP A 290 -16.51 -28.69 -15.22
N ARG A 291 -16.37 -28.47 -16.53
CA ARG A 291 -15.12 -28.13 -17.21
C ARG A 291 -14.72 -26.66 -17.12
N GLN A 292 -15.62 -25.79 -16.64
CA GLN A 292 -15.35 -24.36 -16.52
C GLN A 292 -15.80 -23.78 -15.18
N SER A 293 -15.28 -22.59 -14.84
CA SER A 293 -15.64 -21.94 -13.58
C SER A 293 -17.09 -21.46 -13.60
N ILE A 294 -17.73 -21.43 -12.44
CA ILE A 294 -19.09 -20.89 -12.26
C ILE A 294 -19.23 -19.48 -12.86
N LEU A 295 -18.23 -18.61 -12.67
CA LEU A 295 -18.25 -17.27 -13.28
C LEU A 295 -18.29 -17.34 -14.81
N GLN A 296 -17.49 -18.21 -15.42
CA GLN A 296 -17.44 -18.29 -16.89
C GLN A 296 -18.78 -18.78 -17.45
N SER A 297 -19.41 -19.78 -16.82
CA SER A 297 -20.75 -20.24 -17.20
C SER A 297 -21.82 -19.15 -17.07
N ALA A 298 -21.74 -18.31 -16.04
CA ALA A 298 -22.63 -17.17 -15.90
C ALA A 298 -22.42 -16.14 -17.02
N LEU A 299 -21.16 -15.81 -17.35
CA LEU A 299 -20.85 -14.84 -18.40
C LEU A 299 -21.29 -15.31 -19.79
N ASP A 300 -21.14 -16.61 -20.09
CA ASP A 300 -21.59 -17.19 -21.36
C ASP A 300 -23.12 -17.05 -21.54
N GLN A 301 -23.87 -17.01 -20.43
CA GLN A 301 -25.32 -16.81 -20.38
C GLN A 301 -25.72 -15.36 -20.07
N GLN A 302 -24.77 -14.42 -20.15
CA GLN A 302 -24.99 -12.98 -19.92
C GLN A 302 -25.53 -12.65 -18.50
N ILE A 303 -25.21 -13.48 -17.51
CA ILE A 303 -25.62 -13.28 -16.12
C ILE A 303 -24.57 -12.44 -15.38
N PRO A 304 -24.98 -11.33 -14.74
CA PRO A 304 -24.06 -10.34 -14.19
C PRO A 304 -23.56 -10.72 -12.79
N LEU A 305 -22.83 -11.83 -12.68
CA LEU A 305 -22.11 -12.13 -11.43
C LEU A 305 -21.01 -11.08 -11.18
N PRO A 306 -20.68 -10.78 -9.91
CA PRO A 306 -19.64 -9.81 -9.62
C PRO A 306 -18.25 -10.36 -10.00
N TYR A 307 -17.47 -9.64 -10.80
CA TYR A 307 -16.10 -10.03 -11.13
C TYR A 307 -15.21 -8.84 -11.51
N SER A 308 -13.89 -9.11 -11.57
CA SER A 308 -12.90 -8.20 -12.12
C SER A 308 -11.77 -8.98 -12.81
N CYS A 309 -10.89 -9.64 -12.07
CA CYS A 309 -9.64 -10.22 -12.63
C CYS A 309 -9.76 -11.63 -13.26
N LYS A 310 -10.85 -12.36 -13.00
CA LYS A 310 -11.08 -13.77 -13.41
C LYS A 310 -10.00 -14.81 -13.02
N SER A 311 -9.04 -14.47 -12.15
CA SER A 311 -7.85 -15.29 -11.86
C SER A 311 -7.67 -15.67 -10.39
N GLY A 312 -8.68 -15.42 -9.54
CA GLY A 312 -8.65 -15.77 -8.11
C GLY A 312 -7.85 -14.83 -7.22
N ARG A 313 -7.59 -13.59 -7.67
CA ARG A 313 -6.60 -12.68 -7.05
C ARG A 313 -7.13 -11.27 -6.71
N CYS A 314 -8.41 -11.00 -6.92
CA CYS A 314 -9.02 -9.69 -6.62
C CYS A 314 -10.13 -9.73 -5.57
N GLY A 315 -10.71 -10.90 -5.27
CA GLY A 315 -11.82 -11.01 -4.31
C GLY A 315 -13.19 -10.48 -4.76
N THR A 316 -13.30 -9.73 -5.86
CA THR A 316 -14.58 -9.17 -6.33
C THR A 316 -15.67 -10.23 -6.53
N CYS A 317 -15.26 -11.41 -7.03
CA CYS A 317 -16.13 -12.57 -7.27
C CYS A 317 -16.34 -13.45 -6.03
N LYS A 318 -16.05 -12.94 -4.84
CA LYS A 318 -16.36 -13.62 -3.58
C LYS A 318 -17.87 -13.69 -3.40
N MET A 319 -18.37 -14.90 -3.21
CA MET A 319 -19.76 -15.22 -2.89
C MET A 319 -19.75 -16.33 -1.83
N LYS A 320 -20.83 -16.53 -1.09
CA LYS A 320 -20.97 -17.62 -0.12
C LYS A 320 -21.73 -18.78 -0.76
N CYS A 321 -21.19 -19.98 -0.71
CA CYS A 321 -21.83 -21.21 -1.16
C CYS A 321 -22.63 -21.80 0.00
N THR A 322 -23.96 -21.78 -0.09
CA THR A 322 -24.85 -22.26 0.99
C THR A 322 -25.49 -23.62 0.68
N GLU A 323 -25.50 -24.03 -0.58
CA GLU A 323 -25.93 -25.37 -1.01
C GLU A 323 -24.94 -25.94 -2.04
N GLY A 324 -24.67 -27.24 -1.92
CA GLY A 324 -23.79 -27.98 -2.82
C GLY A 324 -22.31 -27.72 -2.57
N THR A 325 -21.47 -28.35 -3.41
CA THR A 325 -20.01 -28.35 -3.23
C THR A 325 -19.31 -27.84 -4.48
N VAL A 326 -18.31 -26.98 -4.29
CA VAL A 326 -17.44 -26.51 -5.35
C VAL A 326 -15.98 -26.76 -4.99
N ILE A 327 -15.15 -27.01 -6.00
CA ILE A 327 -13.69 -27.02 -5.84
C ILE A 327 -13.12 -25.74 -6.40
N MET A 328 -12.29 -25.05 -5.61
CA MET A 328 -11.55 -23.90 -6.09
C MET A 328 -10.19 -24.30 -6.63
N LYS A 329 -9.91 -23.97 -7.89
CA LYS A 329 -8.62 -24.22 -8.53
C LYS A 329 -7.48 -23.41 -7.92
N LYS A 330 -7.77 -22.18 -7.49
CA LYS A 330 -6.80 -21.26 -6.87
C LYS A 330 -7.49 -20.40 -5.83
N ASN A 331 -6.84 -20.24 -4.69
CA ASN A 331 -7.24 -19.28 -3.67
C ASN A 331 -6.01 -18.49 -3.20
N ALA A 332 -5.94 -17.20 -3.54
CA ALA A 332 -4.89 -16.29 -3.07
C ALA A 332 -5.44 -15.16 -2.19
N ILE A 333 -6.74 -15.20 -1.85
CA ILE A 333 -7.50 -14.07 -1.28
C ILE A 333 -8.31 -14.46 -0.05
N LEU A 334 -9.02 -15.60 -0.09
CA LEU A 334 -9.86 -16.01 1.02
C LEU A 334 -9.01 -16.61 2.13
N SER A 335 -9.24 -16.13 3.36
CA SER A 335 -8.69 -16.71 4.58
C SER A 335 -9.31 -18.08 4.89
N ASN A 336 -8.67 -18.87 5.75
CA ASN A 336 -9.23 -20.16 6.18
C ASN A 336 -10.60 -20.00 6.86
N ALA A 337 -10.78 -18.97 7.69
CA ALA A 337 -12.07 -18.67 8.31
C ALA A 337 -13.17 -18.37 7.29
N GLU A 338 -12.84 -17.68 6.19
CA GLU A 338 -13.79 -17.45 5.09
C GLU A 338 -14.12 -18.73 4.34
N LEU A 339 -13.13 -19.61 4.10
CA LEU A 339 -13.37 -20.92 3.48
C LEU A 339 -14.29 -21.78 4.36
N GLU A 340 -14.04 -21.83 5.67
CA GLU A 340 -14.86 -22.54 6.65
C GLU A 340 -16.27 -21.97 6.74
N ALA A 341 -16.42 -20.65 6.59
CA ALA A 341 -17.72 -19.99 6.51
C ALA A 341 -18.43 -20.19 5.15
N GLY A 342 -17.85 -20.95 4.22
CA GLY A 342 -18.44 -21.29 2.93
C GLY A 342 -18.21 -20.26 1.82
N TYR A 343 -17.29 -19.30 2.00
CA TYR A 343 -16.96 -18.35 0.93
C TYR A 343 -16.13 -18.99 -0.17
N VAL A 344 -16.45 -18.62 -1.41
CA VAL A 344 -15.84 -19.13 -2.63
C VAL A 344 -15.56 -17.99 -3.61
N LEU A 345 -14.56 -18.16 -4.46
CA LEU A 345 -14.28 -17.26 -5.59
C LEU A 345 -14.91 -17.86 -6.84
N THR A 346 -16.05 -17.34 -7.30
CA THR A 346 -16.79 -17.93 -8.43
C THR A 346 -15.95 -18.03 -9.71
N CYS A 347 -14.95 -17.16 -9.89
CA CYS A 347 -14.01 -17.22 -11.02
C CYS A 347 -13.01 -18.38 -10.98
N GLN A 348 -12.85 -19.05 -9.85
CA GLN A 348 -11.98 -20.22 -9.68
C GLN A 348 -12.73 -21.44 -9.18
N SER A 349 -14.05 -21.33 -8.95
CA SER A 349 -14.89 -22.39 -8.40
C SER A 349 -15.48 -23.23 -9.53
N PHE A 350 -15.34 -24.55 -9.42
CA PHE A 350 -15.87 -25.55 -10.33
C PHE A 350 -16.88 -26.41 -9.57
N PRO A 351 -18.11 -26.58 -10.08
CA PRO A 351 -19.15 -27.32 -9.37
C PRO A 351 -18.80 -28.79 -9.21
N GLN A 352 -19.25 -29.43 -8.13
CA GLN A 352 -19.06 -30.85 -7.83
C GLN A 352 -20.37 -31.61 -7.53
N THR A 353 -21.49 -30.88 -7.44
CA THR A 353 -22.83 -31.41 -7.16
C THR A 353 -23.81 -30.90 -8.21
N ASP A 354 -24.94 -31.60 -8.38
CA ASP A 354 -25.96 -31.27 -9.40
C ASP A 354 -26.63 -29.91 -9.20
N LYS A 355 -26.59 -29.41 -7.97
CA LYS A 355 -27.15 -28.12 -7.57
C LYS A 355 -26.14 -27.34 -6.75
N ILE A 356 -26.06 -26.04 -7.03
CA ILE A 356 -25.23 -25.09 -6.29
C ILE A 356 -26.08 -23.85 -5.98
N PHE A 357 -26.06 -23.40 -4.73
CA PHE A 357 -26.59 -22.09 -4.35
C PHE A 357 -25.46 -21.20 -3.86
N ILE A 358 -25.33 -20.02 -4.48
CA ILE A 358 -24.37 -19.00 -4.08
C ILE A 358 -25.05 -17.65 -3.85
N GLU A 359 -24.64 -16.93 -2.80
CA GLU A 359 -25.20 -15.63 -2.43
C GLU A 359 -24.13 -14.57 -2.21
N LYS A 360 -24.50 -13.32 -2.45
CA LYS A 360 -23.70 -12.14 -2.12
C LYS A 360 -24.54 -10.96 -1.68
#